data_AF-K1XZP8-F1
#
_entry.id   AF-K1XZP8-F1
#
_cell.length_a   1.000
_cell.length_b   1.000
_cell.length_c   1.000
_cell.angle_alpha   90.00
_cell.angle_beta   90.00
_cell.angle_gamma   90.00
#
_symmetry.space_group_name_H-M   'P 1'
#
loop_
_entity.id
_entity.type
_entity.pdbx_description
1 polymer ?
#
loop_
_entity_poly.entity_id
_entity_poly.type
_entity_poly.pdbx_seq_one_letter_code
_entity_poly.pdbx_strand_id
1 'polypeptide(L)'
;MINPFTAQAKITRMQQDVLRPLYTVYPGYETMEHDWLLAETGRAITAHQRYIEELCRSRLVSLVFKIVKFLGGAERLTEEDFARFTSYVNDGGIRAMVKMLVAVNKEQTFVEELRRLPLHVRENAPLMLTKSIDLHGDFITGFFSGIYGSVDNTPPRLRDNFSRSRQFIRRLATLAEENLNQRSGGL
;
A
#
# COMPACT_ATOMS: atom_id res chain seq x y z
N MET A 1 9.78 -15.62 13.69
CA MET A 1 11.20 -15.51 13.27
C MET A 1 11.23 -15.64 11.77
N ILE A 2 11.78 -14.67 11.05
CA ILE A 2 11.79 -14.66 9.57
C ILE A 2 12.95 -15.49 9.07
N ASN A 3 12.64 -16.47 8.21
CA ASN A 3 13.65 -17.25 7.52
C ASN A 3 14.01 -16.54 6.19
N PRO A 4 15.25 -16.03 6.03
CA PRO A 4 15.67 -15.28 4.84
C PRO A 4 15.58 -16.10 3.56
N PHE A 5 15.80 -17.41 3.61
CA PHE A 5 15.71 -18.31 2.45
C PHE A 5 14.29 -18.48 1.93
N THR A 6 13.28 -18.22 2.77
CA THR A 6 11.85 -18.28 2.38
C THR A 6 11.22 -16.91 2.22
N ALA A 7 11.95 -15.84 2.55
CA ALA A 7 11.40 -14.50 2.62
C ALA A 7 10.93 -14.02 1.25
N GLN A 8 11.72 -14.26 0.20
CA GLN A 8 11.38 -13.92 -1.17
C GLN A 8 10.11 -14.63 -1.64
N ALA A 9 10.02 -15.94 -1.47
CA ALA A 9 8.83 -16.71 -1.86
C ALA A 9 7.55 -16.23 -1.15
N LYS A 10 7.66 -15.89 0.15
CA LYS A 10 6.54 -15.32 0.90
C LYS A 10 6.15 -13.93 0.39
N ILE A 11 7.12 -13.06 0.14
CA ILE A 11 6.88 -11.72 -0.42
C ILE A 11 6.19 -11.82 -1.79
N THR A 12 6.69 -12.68 -2.68
CA THR A 12 6.08 -12.91 -4.00
C THR A 12 4.63 -13.39 -3.88
N ARG A 13 4.35 -14.34 -2.97
CA ARG A 13 2.98 -14.81 -2.72
C ARG A 13 2.07 -13.69 -2.21
N MET A 14 2.56 -12.88 -1.26
CA MET A 14 1.81 -11.74 -0.76
C MET A 14 1.49 -10.74 -1.88
N GLN A 15 2.47 -10.42 -2.72
CA GLN A 15 2.28 -9.52 -3.86
C GLN A 15 1.21 -10.08 -4.81
N GLN A 16 1.27 -11.37 -5.14
CA GLN A 16 0.26 -12.02 -5.97
C GLN A 16 -1.14 -11.96 -5.35
N ASP A 17 -1.27 -12.27 -4.06
CA ASP A 17 -2.55 -12.27 -3.36
C ASP A 17 -3.15 -10.85 -3.26
N VAL A 18 -2.32 -9.84 -3.02
CA VAL A 18 -2.74 -8.42 -2.93
C VAL A 18 -3.06 -7.83 -4.30
N LEU A 19 -2.34 -8.23 -5.35
CA LEU A 19 -2.59 -7.76 -6.71
C LEU A 19 -3.83 -8.40 -7.35
N ARG A 20 -4.14 -9.64 -6.98
CA ARG A 20 -5.16 -10.46 -7.64
C ARG A 20 -6.52 -9.76 -7.79
N PRO A 21 -7.10 -9.10 -6.77
CA PRO A 21 -8.42 -8.50 -6.89
C PRO A 21 -8.48 -7.37 -7.91
N LEU A 22 -7.46 -6.49 -7.94
CA LEU A 22 -7.50 -5.26 -8.73
C LEU A 22 -6.82 -5.37 -10.10
N TYR A 23 -5.80 -6.22 -10.21
CA TYR A 23 -4.83 -6.16 -11.31
C TYR A 23 -4.67 -7.46 -12.08
N THR A 24 -5.52 -8.46 -11.83
CA THR A 24 -5.51 -9.71 -12.59
C THR A 24 -6.91 -10.08 -13.07
N VAL A 25 -6.99 -10.82 -14.17
CA VAL A 25 -8.24 -11.45 -14.62
C VAL A 25 -8.41 -12.74 -13.84
N TYR A 26 -9.14 -12.67 -12.72
CA TYR A 26 -9.34 -13.82 -11.82
C TYR A 26 -10.82 -14.18 -11.69
N PRO A 27 -11.16 -15.49 -11.77
CA PRO A 27 -12.52 -15.99 -11.55
C PRO A 27 -13.18 -15.49 -10.27
N GLY A 28 -14.36 -14.90 -10.40
CA GLY A 28 -15.17 -14.36 -9.31
C GLY A 28 -15.00 -12.86 -9.09
N TYR A 29 -14.04 -12.21 -9.76
CA TYR A 29 -13.83 -10.77 -9.66
C TYR A 29 -14.22 -10.01 -10.93
N GLU A 30 -14.71 -10.68 -11.97
CA GLU A 30 -14.90 -10.10 -13.32
C GLU A 30 -15.96 -8.99 -13.39
N THR A 31 -16.92 -9.00 -12.47
CA THR A 31 -18.05 -8.04 -12.45
C THR A 31 -18.07 -7.17 -11.20
N MET A 32 -17.11 -7.33 -10.30
CA MET A 32 -17.10 -6.59 -9.04
C MET A 32 -16.73 -5.11 -9.24
N GLU A 33 -17.41 -4.23 -8.51
CA GLU A 33 -17.04 -2.81 -8.47
C GLU A 33 -15.68 -2.59 -7.80
N HIS A 34 -14.97 -1.53 -8.18
CA HIS A 34 -13.65 -1.19 -7.63
C HIS A 34 -13.65 -1.10 -6.10
N ASP A 35 -14.72 -0.57 -5.50
CA ASP A 35 -14.86 -0.50 -4.04
C ASP A 35 -14.88 -1.85 -3.35
N TRP A 36 -15.46 -2.88 -4.00
CA TRP A 36 -15.43 -4.26 -3.52
C TRP A 36 -14.05 -4.88 -3.73
N LEU A 37 -13.39 -4.58 -4.84
CA LEU A 37 -12.02 -5.03 -5.10
C LEU A 37 -11.01 -4.44 -4.11
N LEU A 38 -11.20 -3.19 -3.68
CA LEU A 38 -10.43 -2.58 -2.59
C LEU A 38 -10.64 -3.33 -1.28
N ALA A 39 -11.87 -3.75 -0.97
CA ALA A 39 -12.16 -4.55 0.23
C ALA A 39 -11.54 -5.95 0.16
N GLU A 40 -11.57 -6.62 -0.99
CA GLU A 40 -10.85 -7.88 -1.21
C GLU A 40 -9.34 -7.71 -1.08
N THR A 41 -8.80 -6.60 -1.57
CA THR A 41 -7.38 -6.24 -1.38
C THR A 41 -7.07 -6.08 0.12
N GLY A 42 -7.93 -5.42 0.88
CA GLY A 42 -7.82 -5.31 2.34
C GLY A 42 -7.87 -6.67 3.05
N ARG A 43 -8.75 -7.59 2.61
CA ARG A 43 -8.81 -8.97 3.11
C ARG A 43 -7.52 -9.74 2.81
N ALA A 44 -6.98 -9.61 1.61
CA ALA A 44 -5.70 -10.21 1.23
C ALA A 44 -4.54 -9.67 2.10
N ILE A 45 -4.49 -8.36 2.37
CA ILE A 45 -3.49 -7.77 3.27
C ILE A 45 -3.62 -8.33 4.69
N THR A 46 -4.86 -8.47 5.19
CA THR A 46 -5.13 -9.05 6.52
C THR A 46 -4.52 -10.44 6.69
N ALA A 47 -4.64 -11.29 5.67
CA ALA A 47 -4.09 -12.66 5.70
C ALA A 47 -2.56 -12.68 5.89
N HIS A 48 -1.89 -11.60 5.51
CA HIS A 48 -0.44 -11.45 5.57
C HIS A 48 0.04 -10.49 6.68
N GLN A 49 -0.88 -9.85 7.43
CA GLN A 49 -0.59 -8.77 8.37
C GLN A 49 0.48 -9.14 9.39
N ARG A 50 0.35 -10.30 10.05
CA ARG A 50 1.31 -10.76 11.06
C ARG A 50 2.73 -10.83 10.48
N TYR A 51 2.87 -11.33 9.27
CA TYR A 51 4.17 -11.44 8.62
C TYR A 51 4.74 -10.04 8.29
N ILE A 52 3.91 -9.09 7.82
CA ILE A 52 4.35 -7.71 7.57
C ILE A 52 4.84 -7.04 8.86
N GLU A 53 4.09 -7.19 9.97
CA GLU A 53 4.50 -6.68 11.27
C GLU A 53 5.81 -7.32 11.75
N GLU A 54 5.98 -8.63 11.58
CA GLU A 54 7.24 -9.32 11.91
C GLU A 54 8.40 -8.80 11.06
N LEU A 55 8.19 -8.53 9.76
CA LEU A 55 9.22 -7.97 8.86
C LEU A 55 9.67 -6.59 9.35
N CYS A 56 8.72 -5.72 9.71
CA CYS A 56 9.00 -4.36 10.16
C CYS A 56 9.68 -4.31 11.54
N ARG A 57 9.50 -5.34 12.37
CA ARG A 57 10.22 -5.49 13.65
C ARG A 57 11.58 -6.16 13.51
N SER A 58 11.89 -6.74 12.34
CA SER A 58 13.10 -7.53 12.14
C SER A 58 14.30 -6.68 11.70
N ARG A 59 15.31 -6.58 12.57
CA ARG A 59 16.61 -5.96 12.24
C ARG A 59 17.31 -6.64 11.06
N LEU A 60 17.12 -7.96 10.91
CA LEU A 60 17.67 -8.73 9.80
C LEU A 60 17.00 -8.37 8.46
N VAL A 61 15.70 -8.08 8.46
CA VAL A 61 14.99 -7.66 7.24
C VAL A 61 15.32 -6.23 6.86
N SER A 62 15.54 -5.35 7.84
CA SER A 62 16.10 -4.02 7.56
C SER A 62 17.47 -4.12 6.87
N LEU A 63 18.32 -5.06 7.29
CA LEU A 63 19.60 -5.36 6.63
C LEU A 63 19.40 -5.90 5.21
N VAL A 64 18.46 -6.84 5.01
CA VAL A 64 18.12 -7.38 3.68
C VAL A 64 17.50 -6.31 2.77
N PHE A 65 16.67 -5.41 3.30
CA PHE A 65 16.13 -4.27 2.54
C PHE A 65 17.25 -3.34 2.08
N LYS A 66 18.24 -3.07 2.93
CA LYS A 66 19.44 -2.31 2.54
C LYS A 66 20.22 -3.02 1.42
N ILE A 67 20.37 -4.35 1.49
CA ILE A 67 21.05 -5.17 0.47
C ILE A 67 20.25 -5.20 -0.85
N VAL A 68 18.94 -5.42 -0.81
CA VAL A 68 18.06 -5.45 -1.99
C VAL A 68 17.92 -4.07 -2.63
N LYS A 69 17.93 -2.99 -1.84
CA LYS A 69 18.00 -1.63 -2.38
C LYS A 69 19.33 -1.38 -3.10
N PHE A 70 20.45 -1.81 -2.52
CA PHE A 70 21.77 -1.68 -3.13
C PHE A 70 21.95 -2.53 -4.40
N LEU A 71 21.28 -3.70 -4.49
CA LEU A 71 21.49 -4.67 -5.57
C LEU A 71 20.34 -4.76 -6.58
N GLY A 72 19.14 -4.24 -6.26
CA GLY A 72 17.88 -4.52 -6.97
C GLY A 72 17.17 -3.30 -7.57
N GLY A 73 17.80 -2.12 -7.59
CA GLY A 73 17.34 -0.99 -8.40
C GLY A 73 16.12 -0.22 -7.87
N ALA A 74 15.76 -0.35 -6.59
CA ALA A 74 14.74 0.49 -5.96
C ALA A 74 15.31 1.88 -5.58
N GLU A 75 15.85 2.61 -6.56
CA GLU A 75 16.58 3.87 -6.35
C GLU A 75 15.73 4.97 -5.68
N ARG A 76 14.40 4.94 -5.89
CA ARG A 76 13.45 5.92 -5.34
C ARG A 76 13.11 5.72 -3.85
N LEU A 77 13.41 4.55 -3.27
CA LEU A 77 13.16 4.24 -1.86
C LEU A 77 14.37 4.62 -1.01
N THR A 78 14.28 5.71 -0.25
CA THR A 78 15.32 6.18 0.67
C THR A 78 15.34 5.34 1.96
N GLU A 79 16.41 5.44 2.75
CA GLU A 79 16.39 4.84 4.11
C GLU A 79 15.33 5.49 4.99
N GLU A 80 15.07 6.77 4.78
CA GLU A 80 14.03 7.52 5.47
C GLU A 80 12.62 6.98 5.13
N ASP A 81 12.33 6.63 3.87
CA ASP A 81 11.06 6.01 3.52
C ASP A 81 10.86 4.67 4.22
N PHE A 82 11.92 3.87 4.33
CA PHE A 82 11.88 2.61 5.05
C PHE A 82 11.61 2.81 6.55
N ALA A 83 12.27 3.80 7.16
CA ALA A 83 12.05 4.15 8.56
C ALA A 83 10.61 4.65 8.80
N ARG A 84 10.11 5.54 7.94
CA ARG A 84 8.73 6.06 7.99
C ARG A 84 7.70 4.94 7.81
N PHE A 85 7.90 4.05 6.84
CA PHE A 85 7.04 2.88 6.64
C PHE A 85 7.07 1.95 7.85
N THR A 86 8.26 1.64 8.37
CA THR A 86 8.42 0.78 9.55
C THR A 86 7.72 1.38 10.78
N SER A 87 7.87 2.69 11.00
CA SER A 87 7.14 3.40 12.07
C SER A 87 5.64 3.28 11.86
N TYR A 88 5.14 3.59 10.66
CA TYR A 88 3.72 3.46 10.32
C TYR A 88 3.18 2.06 10.64
N VAL A 89 3.89 0.99 10.26
CA VAL A 89 3.47 -0.39 10.57
C VAL A 89 3.44 -0.64 12.08
N ASN A 90 4.51 -0.29 12.78
CA ASN A 90 4.62 -0.54 14.23
C ASN A 90 3.61 0.27 15.05
N ASP A 91 3.27 1.47 14.58
CA ASP A 91 2.32 2.38 15.22
C ASP A 91 0.86 2.07 14.88
N GLY A 92 0.59 0.93 14.23
CA GLY A 92 -0.76 0.44 13.94
C GLY A 92 -1.35 0.91 12.62
N GLY A 93 -0.55 1.56 11.77
CA GLY A 93 -0.95 2.06 10.46
C GLY A 93 -1.52 0.99 9.55
N ILE A 94 -0.93 -0.22 9.49
CA ILE A 94 -1.50 -1.32 8.68
C ILE A 94 -2.90 -1.70 9.13
N ARG A 95 -3.15 -1.74 10.44
CA ARG A 95 -4.48 -2.04 10.98
C ARG A 95 -5.49 -0.97 10.58
N ALA A 96 -5.10 0.30 10.67
CA ALA A 96 -5.90 1.43 10.20
C ALA A 96 -6.21 1.35 8.70
N MET A 97 -5.20 1.04 7.86
CA MET A 97 -5.36 0.87 6.42
C MET A 97 -6.31 -0.28 6.08
N VAL A 98 -6.13 -1.45 6.69
CA VAL A 98 -7.01 -2.61 6.47
C VAL A 98 -8.44 -2.27 6.86
N LYS A 99 -8.63 -1.64 8.02
CA LYS A 99 -9.97 -1.24 8.50
C LYS A 99 -10.64 -0.27 7.54
N MET A 100 -9.89 0.68 6.98
CA MET A 100 -10.37 1.58 5.94
C MET A 100 -10.74 0.85 4.65
N LEU A 101 -9.91 -0.08 4.17
CA LEU A 101 -10.15 -0.79 2.91
C LEU A 101 -11.40 -1.66 2.94
N VAL A 102 -11.73 -2.25 4.10
CA VAL A 102 -12.93 -3.09 4.26
C VAL A 102 -14.17 -2.32 4.70
N ALA A 103 -14.05 -1.01 4.95
CA ALA A 103 -15.18 -0.18 5.37
C ALA A 103 -16.11 0.15 4.20
N VAL A 104 -17.39 0.35 4.55
CA VAL A 104 -18.41 0.86 3.61
C VAL A 104 -18.04 2.30 3.19
N ASN A 105 -17.75 3.16 4.16
CA ASN A 105 -17.26 4.52 3.91
C ASN A 105 -15.75 4.61 4.18
N LYS A 106 -14.96 4.43 3.12
CA LYS A 106 -13.49 4.37 3.20
C LYS A 106 -12.87 5.71 3.58
N GLU A 107 -13.35 6.82 3.00
CA GLU A 107 -12.81 8.17 3.29
C GLU A 107 -13.06 8.58 4.74
N GLN A 108 -14.28 8.39 5.25
CA GLN A 108 -14.58 8.71 6.65
C GLN A 108 -13.75 7.83 7.59
N THR A 109 -13.69 6.52 7.34
CA THR A 109 -12.90 5.59 8.16
C THR A 109 -11.42 5.94 8.12
N PHE A 110 -10.89 6.34 6.96
CA PHE A 110 -9.51 6.83 6.83
C PHE A 110 -9.24 7.99 7.80
N VAL A 111 -10.07 9.04 7.76
CA VAL A 111 -9.88 10.22 8.60
C VAL A 111 -10.01 9.87 10.09
N GLU A 112 -10.98 9.03 10.46
CA GLU A 112 -11.17 8.58 11.84
C GLU A 112 -9.98 7.78 12.37
N GLU A 113 -9.48 6.82 11.58
CA GLU A 113 -8.31 6.02 11.96
C GLU A 113 -7.03 6.85 11.96
N LEU A 114 -6.84 7.73 10.98
CA LEU A 114 -5.69 8.63 10.93
C LEU A 114 -5.62 9.49 12.21
N ARG A 115 -6.75 10.02 12.69
CA ARG A 115 -6.80 10.81 13.93
C ARG A 115 -6.36 10.04 15.17
N ARG A 116 -6.54 8.72 15.19
CA ARG A 116 -6.15 7.83 16.30
C ARG A 116 -4.67 7.45 16.27
N LEU A 117 -3.99 7.62 15.14
CA LEU A 117 -2.56 7.35 15.03
C LEU A 117 -1.72 8.42 15.75
N PRO A 118 -0.48 8.07 16.16
CA PRO A 118 0.47 9.02 16.75
C PRO A 118 0.71 10.25 15.87
N LEU A 119 1.09 11.38 16.49
CA LEU A 119 1.26 12.66 15.80
C LEU A 119 2.24 12.58 14.63
N HIS A 120 3.41 11.99 14.83
CA HIS A 120 4.43 11.86 13.78
C HIS A 120 3.96 11.02 12.59
N VAL A 121 3.07 10.05 12.80
CA VAL A 121 2.47 9.27 11.71
C VAL A 121 1.49 10.13 10.91
N ARG A 122 0.68 10.94 11.60
CA ARG A 122 -0.28 11.85 10.97
C ARG A 122 0.42 12.91 10.13
N GLU A 123 1.46 13.53 10.68
CA GLU A 123 2.25 14.57 9.99
C GLU A 123 2.95 14.02 8.75
N ASN A 124 3.37 12.76 8.78
CA ASN A 124 4.00 12.09 7.64
C ASN A 124 3.02 11.54 6.59
N ALA A 125 1.72 11.40 6.94
CA ALA A 125 0.76 10.70 6.09
C ALA A 125 0.59 11.33 4.69
N PRO A 126 0.49 12.66 4.51
CA PRO A 126 0.41 13.26 3.18
C PRO A 126 1.61 12.92 2.30
N LEU A 127 2.82 13.11 2.81
CA LEU A 127 4.05 12.86 2.07
C LEU A 127 4.18 11.39 1.67
N MET A 128 3.85 10.47 2.59
CA MET A 128 3.84 9.04 2.31
C MET A 128 2.80 8.66 1.26
N LEU A 129 1.58 9.21 1.35
CA LEU A 129 0.51 8.92 0.38
C LEU A 129 0.85 9.48 -0.99
N THR A 130 1.36 10.71 -1.07
CA THR A 130 1.82 11.31 -2.33
C THR A 130 2.89 10.46 -2.99
N LYS A 131 3.93 10.08 -2.23
CA LYS A 131 4.99 9.20 -2.74
C LYS A 131 4.47 7.81 -3.14
N SER A 132 3.47 7.30 -2.42
CA SER A 132 2.85 5.99 -2.75
C SER A 132 2.15 5.99 -4.10
N ILE A 133 1.67 7.14 -4.60
CA ILE A 133 1.06 7.24 -5.94
C ILE A 133 2.09 6.93 -7.03
N ASP A 134 3.30 7.47 -6.89
CA ASP A 134 4.37 7.27 -7.86
C ASP A 134 4.91 5.84 -7.79
N LEU A 135 5.17 5.34 -6.58
CA LEU A 135 5.59 3.95 -6.36
C LEU A 135 4.55 2.95 -6.88
N HIS A 136 3.27 3.21 -6.63
CA HIS A 136 2.17 2.42 -7.18
C HIS A 136 2.14 2.48 -8.71
N GLY A 137 2.37 3.67 -9.26
CA GLY A 137 2.49 3.89 -10.71
C GLY A 137 3.57 3.04 -11.36
N ASP A 138 4.79 3.16 -10.86
CA ASP A 138 5.94 2.41 -11.36
C ASP A 138 5.71 0.90 -11.24
N PHE A 139 5.24 0.45 -10.08
CA PHE A 139 5.04 -0.97 -9.80
C PHE A 139 3.97 -1.60 -10.69
N ILE A 140 2.78 -1.00 -10.81
CA ILE A 140 1.70 -1.55 -11.64
C ILE A 140 2.02 -1.45 -13.12
N THR A 141 2.70 -0.38 -13.57
CA THR A 141 3.16 -0.25 -14.95
C THR A 141 4.18 -1.35 -15.30
N GLY A 142 5.13 -1.60 -14.41
CA GLY A 142 6.08 -2.71 -14.56
C GLY A 142 5.39 -4.07 -14.55
N PHE A 143 4.43 -4.28 -13.65
CA PHE A 143 3.62 -5.50 -13.60
C PHE A 143 2.83 -5.73 -14.90
N PHE A 144 2.12 -4.72 -15.40
CA PHE A 144 1.39 -4.80 -16.66
C PHE A 144 2.30 -5.05 -17.86
N SER A 145 3.45 -4.38 -17.91
CA SER A 145 4.44 -4.61 -18.97
C SER A 145 4.98 -6.04 -18.92
N GLY A 146 5.21 -6.59 -17.73
CA GLY A 146 5.68 -7.96 -17.55
C GLY A 146 4.65 -9.04 -17.94
N ILE A 147 3.35 -8.80 -17.70
CA ILE A 147 2.29 -9.79 -17.96
C ILE A 147 1.66 -9.63 -19.36
N TYR A 148 1.43 -8.41 -19.79
CA TYR A 148 0.69 -8.06 -21.01
C TYR A 148 1.57 -7.43 -22.10
N GLY A 149 2.88 -7.25 -21.85
CA GLY A 149 3.84 -6.64 -22.78
C GLY A 149 3.83 -5.11 -22.78
N SER A 150 2.71 -4.48 -22.43
CA SER A 150 2.60 -3.03 -22.25
C SER A 150 1.35 -2.67 -21.44
N VAL A 151 1.26 -1.42 -20.99
CA VAL A 151 0.01 -0.89 -20.40
C VAL A 151 -1.11 -0.85 -21.42
N ASP A 152 -0.81 -0.59 -22.70
CA ASP A 152 -1.83 -0.48 -23.75
C ASP A 152 -2.47 -1.82 -24.14
N ASN A 153 -1.75 -2.92 -23.94
CA ASN A 153 -2.24 -4.28 -24.15
C ASN A 153 -3.03 -4.84 -22.95
N THR A 154 -3.00 -4.15 -21.81
CA THR A 154 -3.71 -4.58 -20.60
C THR A 154 -5.24 -4.50 -20.79
N PRO A 155 -6.00 -5.50 -20.32
CA PRO A 155 -7.47 -5.46 -20.35
C PRO A 155 -8.05 -4.13 -19.84
N PRO A 156 -9.02 -3.51 -20.54
CA PRO A 156 -9.52 -2.16 -20.23
C PRO A 156 -9.93 -1.97 -18.76
N ARG A 157 -10.56 -2.98 -18.17
CA ARG A 157 -11.00 -2.96 -16.79
C ARG A 157 -9.86 -2.87 -15.77
N LEU A 158 -8.74 -3.56 -16.02
CA LEU A 158 -7.57 -3.48 -15.13
C LEU A 158 -6.90 -2.10 -15.23
N ARG A 159 -6.95 -1.47 -16.41
CA ARG A 159 -6.51 -0.08 -16.59
C ARG A 159 -7.43 0.90 -15.86
N ASP A 160 -8.74 0.69 -15.91
CA ASP A 160 -9.70 1.47 -15.13
C ASP A 160 -9.45 1.34 -13.64
N ASN A 161 -9.29 0.12 -13.12
CA ASN A 161 -8.92 -0.13 -11.73
C ASN A 161 -7.62 0.59 -11.34
N PHE A 162 -6.61 0.58 -12.21
CA PHE A 162 -5.37 1.31 -11.98
C PHE A 162 -5.58 2.82 -11.88
N SER A 163 -6.36 3.41 -12.79
CA SER A 163 -6.72 4.83 -12.75
C SER A 163 -7.49 5.18 -11.46
N ARG A 164 -8.53 4.40 -11.13
CA ARG A 164 -9.36 4.58 -9.94
C ARG A 164 -8.56 4.43 -8.65
N SER A 165 -7.65 3.46 -8.57
CA SER A 165 -6.75 3.30 -7.41
C SER A 165 -5.83 4.50 -7.23
N ARG A 166 -5.27 5.05 -8.31
CA ARG A 166 -4.44 6.28 -8.23
C ARG A 166 -5.27 7.48 -7.76
N GLN A 167 -6.48 7.64 -8.28
CA GLN A 167 -7.39 8.71 -7.83
C GLN A 167 -7.77 8.55 -6.36
N PHE A 168 -8.04 7.33 -5.93
CA PHE A 168 -8.32 7.02 -4.54
C PHE A 168 -7.16 7.40 -3.62
N ILE A 169 -5.92 7.01 -3.94
CA ILE A 169 -4.73 7.36 -3.16
C ILE A 169 -4.53 8.89 -3.13
N ARG A 170 -4.73 9.59 -4.25
CA ARG A 170 -4.70 11.06 -4.31
C ARG A 170 -5.70 11.68 -3.35
N ARG A 171 -6.93 11.16 -3.33
CA ARG A 171 -7.98 11.62 -2.43
C ARG A 171 -7.61 11.42 -0.97
N LEU A 172 -7.00 10.28 -0.62
CA LEU A 172 -6.49 10.05 0.74
C LEU A 172 -5.38 11.04 1.12
N ALA A 173 -4.47 11.37 0.18
CA ALA A 173 -3.43 12.37 0.42
C ALA A 173 -4.03 13.74 0.75
N THR A 174 -5.01 14.20 -0.06
CA THR A 174 -5.74 15.45 0.20
C THR A 174 -6.45 15.44 1.56
N LEU A 175 -7.14 14.35 1.90
CA LEU A 175 -7.82 14.21 3.20
C LEU A 175 -6.84 14.25 4.38
N ALA A 176 -5.63 13.70 4.20
CA ALA A 176 -4.59 13.76 5.21
C ALA A 176 -4.10 15.22 5.42
N GLU A 177 -3.89 15.99 4.35
CA GLU A 177 -3.50 17.40 4.42
C GLU A 177 -4.58 18.25 5.08
N GLU A 178 -5.84 18.08 4.67
CA GLU A 178 -6.99 18.75 5.27
C GLU A 178 -7.07 18.46 6.77
N ASN A 179 -6.81 17.22 7.18
CA ASN A 179 -6.85 16.83 8.59
C ASN A 179 -5.74 17.49 9.43
N LEU A 180 -4.56 17.76 8.85
CA LEU A 180 -3.49 18.49 9.52
C LEU A 180 -3.80 20.00 9.63
N ASN A 181 -4.35 20.59 8.56
CA ASN A 181 -4.66 22.01 8.51
C ASN A 181 -5.79 22.41 9.47
N GLN A 182 -6.81 21.56 9.62
CA GLN A 182 -7.89 21.75 10.61
C GLN A 182 -7.39 21.83 12.06
N ARG A 183 -6.21 21.27 12.36
CA ARG A 183 -5.60 21.37 13.70
C ARG A 183 -4.71 22.59 13.88
N SER A 184 -4.17 23.13 12.79
CA SER A 184 -3.26 24.28 12.82
C SER A 184 -4.01 25.62 12.90
N GLY A 185 -5.28 25.67 12.48
CA GLY A 185 -6.15 26.86 12.57
C GLY A 185 -7.01 26.94 13.84
N GLY A 186 -6.73 26.12 14.85
CA GLY A 186 -7.48 26.04 16.12
C GLY A 186 -6.73 26.57 17.34
N LEU A 187 -5.91 27.61 17.16
CA LEU A 187 -5.22 28.35 18.22
C LEU A 187 -5.67 29.81 18.23
#